data_AF-A0A937IVB3-F1
#
_entry.id   AF-A0A937IVB3-F1
#
_cell.length_a   1.000
_cell.length_b   1.000
_cell.length_c   1.000
_cell.angle_alpha   90.00
_cell.angle_beta   90.00
_cell.angle_gamma   90.00
#
_symmetry.space_group_name_H-M   'P 1'
#
loop_
_entity.id
_entity.type
_entity.pdbx_description
1 polymer ?
#
loop_
_entity_poly.entity_id
_entity_poly.type
_entity_poly.pdbx_seq_one_letter_code
_entity_poly.pdbx_strand_id
1 'polypeptide(L)'
;MKYVLSWLFMAVVGIIVLLFSISNRDLIVIEFWPLSFSLESPVYFPALIFGLVGFLSGGTIAWLSAGTNRKNARKAKRRASGLEKDLNTLQSKIEKLEQEKKVQNTGKK
;
A
#
# COMPACT_ATOMS: atom_id res chain seq x y z
N MET A 1 5.25 19.61 1.10
CA MET A 1 6.63 19.15 0.81
C MET A 1 6.71 17.75 0.20
N LYS A 2 5.87 16.77 0.58
CA LYS A 2 5.93 15.40 0.03
C LYS A 2 5.74 15.29 -1.51
N TYR A 3 4.92 16.16 -2.09
CA TYR A 3 4.65 16.16 -3.54
C TYR A 3 5.82 16.67 -4.38
N VAL A 4 6.61 17.60 -3.85
CA VAL A 4 7.73 18.22 -4.57
C VAL A 4 8.86 17.20 -4.76
N LEU A 5 9.14 16.39 -3.74
CA LEU A 5 10.15 15.33 -3.81
C LEU A 5 9.73 14.22 -4.79
N SER A 6 8.44 13.86 -4.83
CA SER A 6 7.91 12.91 -5.81
C SER A 6 8.02 13.43 -7.24
N TRP A 7 7.76 14.72 -7.46
CA TRP A 7 7.90 15.35 -8.77
C TRP A 7 9.37 15.42 -9.21
N LEU A 8 10.28 15.75 -8.29
CA LEU A 8 11.71 15.77 -8.56
C LEU A 8 12.23 14.37 -8.94
N PHE A 9 11.83 13.34 -8.20
CA PHE A 9 12.17 11.96 -8.52
C PHE A 9 11.65 11.57 -9.91
N MET A 10 10.40 11.90 -10.23
CA MET A 10 9.81 11.61 -11.54
C MET A 10 10.56 12.35 -12.68
N ALA A 11 10.96 13.60 -12.45
CA ALA A 11 11.75 14.37 -13.41
C ALA A 11 13.12 13.73 -13.65
N VAL A 12 13.83 13.31 -12.60
CA VAL A 12 15.13 12.63 -12.71
C VAL A 12 15.00 11.32 -13.49
N VAL A 13 14.02 10.48 -13.13
CA VAL A 13 13.75 9.23 -13.86
C VAL A 13 13.40 9.51 -15.33
N GLY A 14 12.56 10.52 -15.60
CA GLY A 14 12.20 10.93 -16.95
C GLY A 14 13.40 11.37 -17.78
N ILE A 15 14.31 12.15 -17.19
CA ILE A 15 15.56 12.57 -17.85
C ILE A 15 16.43 11.36 -18.19
N ILE A 16 16.60 10.42 -17.27
CA ILE A 16 17.36 9.18 -17.51
C ILE A 16 16.75 8.40 -18.67
N VAL A 17 15.43 8.23 -18.67
CA VAL A 17 14.70 7.52 -19.73
C VAL A 17 14.87 8.22 -21.08
N LEU A 18 14.79 9.55 -21.12
CA LEU A 18 15.01 10.34 -22.33
C LEU A 18 16.44 10.21 -22.86
N LEU A 19 17.44 10.34 -21.98
CA LEU A 19 18.86 10.18 -22.36
C LEU A 19 19.13 8.78 -22.90
N PHE A 20 18.60 7.75 -22.25
CA PHE A 20 18.69 6.38 -22.73
C PHE A 20 18.06 6.24 -24.12
N SER A 21 16.86 6.79 -24.32
CA SER A 21 16.14 6.73 -25.59
C SER A 21 16.86 7.46 -26.72
N ILE A 22 17.46 8.62 -26.43
CA ILE A 22 18.24 9.40 -27.40
C ILE A 22 19.54 8.69 -27.76
N SER A 23 20.23 8.12 -26.78
CA SER A 23 21.53 7.48 -26.96
C SER A 23 21.45 6.09 -27.58
N ASN A 24 20.32 5.36 -27.42
CA ASN A 24 20.18 3.96 -27.82
C ASN A 24 19.16 3.81 -28.96
N ARG A 25 19.34 4.58 -30.04
CA ARG A 25 18.49 4.52 -31.24
C ARG A 25 18.91 3.45 -32.25
N ASP A 26 20.00 2.74 -31.96
CA ASP A 26 20.51 1.68 -32.82
C ASP A 26 19.47 0.57 -32.98
N LEU A 27 19.31 0.12 -34.23
CA LEU A 27 18.38 -0.95 -34.58
C LEU A 27 18.95 -2.29 -34.12
N ILE A 28 18.14 -3.04 -33.36
CA ILE A 28 18.41 -4.42 -33.00
C ILE A 28 17.36 -5.33 -33.61
N VAL A 29 17.79 -6.54 -33.96
CA VAL A 29 16.90 -7.61 -34.40
C VAL A 29 16.49 -8.41 -33.18
N ILE A 30 15.19 -8.43 -32.91
CA ILE A 30 14.60 -9.24 -31.84
C ILE A 30 14.00 -10.48 -32.49
N GLU A 31 14.65 -11.63 -32.29
CA GLU A 31 14.16 -12.93 -32.77
C GLU A 31 13.28 -13.59 -31.70
N PHE A 32 12.05 -13.90 -32.06
CA PHE A 32 11.06 -14.44 -31.13
C PHE A 32 11.07 -15.97 -31.11
N TRP A 33 12.15 -16.60 -30.69
CA TRP A 33 12.20 -18.06 -30.62
C TRP A 33 11.11 -18.64 -29.69
N PRO A 34 10.34 -19.69 -30.08
CA PRO A 34 10.45 -20.53 -31.29
C PRO A 34 9.63 -20.04 -32.50
N LEU A 35 8.92 -18.92 -32.40
CA LEU A 35 8.30 -18.28 -33.56
C LEU A 35 9.41 -17.81 -34.51
N SER A 36 9.37 -18.25 -35.77
CA SER A 36 10.31 -17.80 -36.83
C SER A 36 10.01 -16.35 -37.28
N PHE A 37 9.78 -15.46 -36.31
CA PHE A 37 9.47 -14.05 -36.50
C PHE A 37 10.59 -13.19 -35.91
N SER A 38 10.98 -12.18 -36.68
CA SER A 38 12.05 -11.25 -36.31
C SER A 38 11.51 -9.83 -36.41
N LEU A 39 11.71 -9.02 -35.38
CA LEU A 39 11.32 -7.62 -35.36
C LEU A 39 12.56 -6.74 -35.26
N GLU A 40 12.74 -5.85 -36.23
CA GLU A 40 13.73 -4.79 -36.14
C GLU A 40 13.15 -3.63 -35.35
N SER A 41 13.83 -3.27 -34.26
CA SER A 41 13.38 -2.19 -33.39
C SER A 41 14.58 -1.50 -32.75
N PRO A 42 14.55 -0.17 -32.53
CA PRO A 42 15.56 0.48 -31.72
C PRO A 42 15.65 -0.12 -30.32
N VAL A 43 16.85 -0.23 -29.74
CA VAL A 43 17.07 -0.80 -28.40
C VAL A 43 16.14 -0.20 -27.33
N TYR A 44 15.87 1.10 -27.39
CA TYR A 44 15.03 1.75 -26.40
C TYR A 44 13.59 1.22 -26.39
N PHE A 45 13.06 0.75 -27.52
CA PHE A 45 11.65 0.43 -27.67
C PHE A 45 11.19 -0.75 -26.78
N PRO A 46 11.81 -1.95 -26.85
CA PRO A 46 11.44 -3.04 -25.94
C PRO A 46 11.69 -2.67 -24.48
N ALA A 47 12.79 -1.97 -24.17
CA ALA A 47 13.10 -1.54 -22.81
C ALA A 47 12.00 -0.63 -22.22
N LEU A 48 11.49 0.33 -23.01
CA LEU A 48 10.38 1.19 -22.60
C LEU A 48 9.09 0.40 -22.41
N ILE A 49 8.78 -0.57 -23.29
CA ILE A 49 7.58 -1.41 -23.15
C ILE A 49 7.64 -2.23 -21.86
N PHE A 50 8.73 -2.96 -21.63
CA PHE A 50 8.88 -3.75 -20.40
C PHE A 50 8.89 -2.86 -19.15
N GLY A 51 9.55 -1.70 -19.22
CA GLY A 51 9.54 -0.70 -18.16
C GLY A 51 8.12 -0.19 -17.85
N LEU A 52 7.34 0.12 -18.88
CA LEU A 52 5.96 0.58 -18.74
C LEU A 52 5.06 -0.50 -18.14
N VAL A 53 5.16 -1.74 -18.61
CA VAL A 53 4.41 -2.88 -18.04
C VAL A 53 4.80 -3.11 -16.57
N GLY A 54 6.10 -3.06 -16.26
CA GLY A 54 6.60 -3.13 -14.89
C GLY A 54 6.05 -2.01 -14.01
N PHE A 55 6.06 -0.77 -14.50
CA PHE A 55 5.52 0.37 -13.78
C PHE A 55 4.02 0.25 -13.51
N LEU A 56 3.23 -0.10 -14.54
CA LEU A 56 1.78 -0.28 -14.42
C LEU A 56 1.46 -1.40 -13.42
N SER A 57 2.11 -2.55 -13.55
CA SER A 57 1.91 -3.68 -12.64
C SER A 57 2.29 -3.32 -11.19
N GLY A 58 3.44 -2.67 -10.98
CA GLY A 58 3.88 -2.22 -9.66
C GLY A 58 2.91 -1.19 -9.05
N GLY A 59 2.44 -0.24 -9.85
CA GLY A 59 1.43 0.74 -9.46
C GLY A 59 0.10 0.09 -9.07
N THR A 60 -0.39 -0.85 -9.86
CA THR A 60 -1.61 -1.62 -9.57
C THR A 60 -1.46 -2.42 -8.27
N ILE A 61 -0.34 -3.13 -8.09
CA ILE A 61 -0.06 -3.90 -6.86
C ILE A 61 0.00 -2.97 -5.64
N ALA A 62 0.71 -1.84 -5.75
CA ALA A 62 0.78 -0.84 -4.68
C ALA A 62 -0.60 -0.28 -4.33
N TRP A 63 -1.45 -0.02 -5.33
CA TRP A 63 -2.81 0.46 -5.11
C TRP A 63 -3.69 -0.56 -4.40
N LEU A 64 -3.66 -1.83 -4.83
CA LEU A 64 -4.39 -2.92 -4.20
C LEU A 64 -3.93 -3.15 -2.74
N SER A 65 -2.62 -3.10 -2.50
CA SER A 65 -2.04 -3.20 -1.16
C SER A 65 -2.49 -2.05 -0.25
N ALA A 66 -2.43 -0.80 -0.74
CA ALA A 66 -2.90 0.36 -0.01
C ALA A 66 -4.39 0.29 0.34
N GLY A 67 -5.23 -0.24 -0.57
CA GLY A 67 -6.65 -0.48 -0.32
C GLY A 67 -6.90 -1.46 0.83
N THR A 68 -6.17 -2.58 0.84
CA THR A 68 -6.24 -3.60 1.90
C THR A 68 -5.77 -3.04 3.24
N ASN A 69 -4.66 -2.29 3.25
CA ASN A 69 -4.14 -1.68 4.47
C ASN A 69 -5.12 -0.66 5.07
N ARG A 70 -5.81 0.13 4.24
CA ARG A 70 -6.88 1.04 4.70
C ARG A 70 -8.08 0.29 5.29
N LYS A 71 -8.49 -0.84 4.71
CA LYS A 71 -9.57 -1.68 5.27
C LYS A 71 -9.17 -2.28 6.62
N ASN A 72 -7.95 -2.77 6.74
CA ASN A 72 -7.41 -3.35 7.97
C ASN A 72 -7.27 -2.30 9.07
N ALA A 73 -6.78 -1.11 8.75
CA ALA A 73 -6.70 0.02 9.68
C ALA A 73 -8.09 0.42 10.24
N ARG A 74 -9.11 0.46 9.38
CA ARG A 74 -10.50 0.72 9.82
C ARG A 74 -11.04 -0.40 10.72
N LYS A 75 -10.77 -1.67 10.39
CA LYS A 75 -11.21 -2.82 11.20
C LYS A 75 -10.52 -2.85 12.56
N ALA A 76 -9.22 -2.55 12.62
CA ALA A 76 -8.46 -2.42 13.85
C ALA A 76 -9.01 -1.29 14.74
N LYS A 77 -9.27 -0.11 14.15
CA LYS A 77 -9.88 1.02 14.87
C LYS A 77 -11.25 0.68 15.47
N ARG A 78 -12.11 -0.02 14.71
CA ARG A 78 -13.42 -0.47 15.22
C ARG A 78 -13.30 -1.46 16.36
N ARG A 79 -12.37 -2.41 16.27
CA ARG A 79 -12.10 -3.38 17.35
C ARG A 79 -11.61 -2.67 18.61
N ALA A 80 -10.65 -1.76 18.49
CA ALA A 80 -10.15 -0.99 19.63
C ALA A 80 -11.28 -0.23 20.34
N SER A 81 -12.13 0.48 19.59
CA SER A 81 -13.28 1.20 20.17
C SER A 81 -14.32 0.27 20.80
N GLY A 82 -14.50 -0.95 20.27
CA GLY A 82 -15.35 -1.95 20.89
C GLY A 82 -14.80 -2.43 22.23
N LEU A 83 -13.51 -2.79 22.26
CA LEU A 83 -12.82 -3.21 23.48
C LEU A 83 -12.84 -2.13 24.56
N GLU A 84 -12.64 -0.85 24.19
CA GLU A 84 -12.75 0.28 25.12
C GLU A 84 -14.14 0.38 25.77
N LYS A 85 -15.21 0.19 24.98
CA LYS A 85 -16.58 0.20 25.52
C LYS A 85 -16.85 -0.98 26.45
N ASP A 86 -16.35 -2.16 26.09
CA ASP A 86 -16.49 -3.35 26.92
C ASP A 86 -15.76 -3.16 28.25
N LEU A 87 -14.52 -2.64 28.22
CA LEU A 87 -13.76 -2.31 29.43
C LEU A 87 -14.50 -1.33 30.34
N ASN A 88 -15.05 -0.24 29.79
CA ASN A 88 -15.83 0.73 30.56
C ASN A 88 -17.07 0.07 31.18
N THR A 89 -17.78 -0.76 30.41
CA THR A 89 -18.97 -1.48 30.89
C THR A 89 -18.62 -2.45 32.02
N LEU A 90 -17.52 -3.18 31.90
CA LEU A 90 -17.05 -4.10 32.93
C LEU A 90 -16.63 -3.34 34.19
N GLN A 91 -15.91 -2.23 34.07
CA GLN A 91 -15.54 -1.39 35.21
C GLN A 91 -16.77 -0.88 35.95
N SER A 92 -17.77 -0.34 35.24
CA SER A 92 -19.02 0.11 35.87
C SER A 92 -19.79 -1.02 36.55
N LYS A 93 -19.74 -2.26 36.02
CA LYS A 93 -20.36 -3.42 36.68
C LYS A 93 -19.62 -3.81 37.96
N ILE A 94 -18.28 -3.84 37.93
CA ILE A 94 -17.46 -4.12 39.11
C ILE A 94 -17.76 -3.09 40.20
N GLU A 95 -17.79 -1.81 39.84
CA GLU A 95 -18.05 -0.72 40.78
C GLU A 95 -19.44 -0.85 41.41
N LYS A 96 -20.49 -1.17 40.64
CA LYS A 96 -21.82 -1.46 41.18
C LYS A 96 -21.83 -2.65 42.15
N LEU A 97 -21.17 -3.75 41.79
CA LEU A 97 -21.09 -4.93 42.65
C LEU A 97 -20.33 -4.65 43.96
N GLU A 98 -19.29 -3.81 43.92
CA GLU A 98 -18.59 -3.37 45.13
C GLU A 98 -19.48 -2.50 46.02
N GLN A 99 -20.27 -1.60 45.44
CA GLN A 99 -21.23 -0.79 46.19
C GLN A 99 -22.32 -1.66 46.83
N GLU A 100 -22.89 -2.62 46.08
CA GLU A 100 -23.87 -3.58 46.61
C GLU A 100 -23.31 -4.41 47.77
N LYS A 101 -22.05 -4.88 47.65
CA LYS A 101 -21.36 -5.57 48.74
C LYS A 101 -21.18 -4.68 49.98
N LYS A 102 -20.78 -3.41 49.82
CA LYS A 102 -20.61 -2.47 50.94
C LYS A 102 -21.93 -2.21 51.67
N VAL A 103 -23.03 -2.05 50.91
CA VAL A 103 -24.37 -1.85 51.49
C VAL A 103 -24.82 -3.10 52.27
N GLN A 104 -24.64 -4.31 51.71
CA GLN A 104 -24.97 -5.56 52.41
C GLN A 104 -24.15 -5.77 53.69
N ASN A 105 -22.86 -5.39 53.70
CA ASN A 105 -22.02 -5.57 54.88
C ASN A 105 -22.34 -4.57 56.01
N THR A 106 -22.89 -3.41 55.68
CA THR A 106 -23.32 -2.40 56.66
C THR A 106 -24.65 -2.76 57.30
N GLY A 107 -25.55 -3.44 56.58
CA GLY A 107 -26.85 -3.90 57.11
C GLY A 107 -26.80 -5.21 57.92
N LYS A 108 -25.64 -5.87 58.02
CA LYS A 108 -25.43 -7.09 58.83
C LYS A 108 -24.75 -6.83 60.18
N LYS A 109 -24.39 -5.59 60.49
CA LYS A 109 -23.95 -5.15 61.82
C LYS A 109 -25.14 -4.56 62.58
#